data_AF-S4P900-F1
#
_entry.id   AF-S4P900-F1
#
_cell.length_a   1.000
_cell.length_b   1.000
_cell.length_c   1.000
_cell.angle_alpha   90.00
_cell.angle_beta   90.00
_cell.angle_gamma   90.00
#
_symmetry.space_group_name_H-M   'P 1'
#
loop_
_entity.id
_entity.type
_entity.pdbx_description
1 polymer ?
#
loop_
_entity_poly.entity_id
_entity_poly.type
_entity_poly.pdbx_seq_one_letter_code
_entity_poly.pdbx_strand_id
1 'polypeptide(L)'
;MAFTVINALDLNLNPSYREPIHFQMEKTFCCFCCASPPLSVDVRAPVSGYCPGQVIPLAIDIENKSNVQLHLVKIFLRKVVTYRATTPTTAIKKSKDIILTMQEGPVP
;
A
#
# COMPACT_ATOMS: atom_id res chain seq x y z
N MET A 1 27.11 -2.70 18.87
CA MET A 1 25.98 -3.26 19.63
C MET A 1 24.69 -2.93 18.90
N ALA A 2 23.79 -3.89 18.75
CA ALA A 2 22.45 -3.70 18.22
C ALA A 2 21.44 -4.04 19.33
N PHE A 3 20.34 -3.28 19.41
CA PHE A 3 19.22 -3.58 20.29
C PHE A 3 17.92 -3.46 19.49
N THR A 4 16.87 -4.17 19.90
CA THR A 4 15.58 -4.21 19.20
C THR A 4 14.50 -3.61 20.08
N VAL A 5 13.66 -2.76 19.50
CA VAL A 5 12.47 -2.22 20.16
C VAL A 5 11.26 -2.90 19.54
N ILE A 6 10.46 -3.58 20.36
CA ILE A 6 9.23 -4.27 19.94
C ILE A 6 8.05 -3.54 20.59
N ASN A 7 7.11 -3.08 19.78
CA ASN A 7 5.81 -2.62 20.24
C ASN A 7 4.77 -3.65 19.78
N ALA A 8 4.33 -4.49 20.71
CA ALA A 8 3.33 -5.51 20.40
C ALA A 8 1.95 -4.85 20.21
N LEU A 9 1.31 -5.13 19.09
CA LEU A 9 -0.05 -4.68 18.79
C LEU A 9 -0.95 -5.91 18.69
N ASP A 10 -1.96 -5.99 19.56
CA ASP A 10 -3.03 -6.97 19.42
C ASP A 10 -4.16 -6.37 18.57
N LEU A 11 -4.33 -6.93 17.37
CA LEU A 11 -5.34 -6.50 16.41
C LEU A 11 -6.77 -6.72 16.93
N ASN A 12 -6.99 -7.63 17.88
CA ASN A 12 -8.33 -7.90 18.41
C ASN A 12 -8.85 -6.78 19.31
N LEU A 13 -7.98 -5.91 19.81
CA LEU A 13 -8.37 -4.80 20.67
C LEU A 13 -9.09 -3.68 19.90
N ASN A 14 -8.91 -3.61 18.57
CA ASN A 14 -9.58 -2.62 17.73
C ASN A 14 -10.36 -3.31 16.60
N PRO A 15 -11.70 -3.30 16.64
CA PRO A 15 -12.53 -3.97 15.65
C PRO A 15 -12.38 -3.39 14.24
N SER A 16 -11.89 -2.15 14.08
CA SER A 16 -11.66 -1.56 12.75
C SER A 16 -10.66 -2.36 11.92
N TYR A 17 -9.80 -3.18 12.56
CA TYR A 17 -8.88 -4.06 11.86
C TYR A 17 -9.55 -5.23 11.12
N ARG A 18 -10.83 -5.50 11.43
CA ARG A 18 -11.66 -6.50 10.76
C ARG A 18 -12.47 -5.93 9.59
N GLU A 19 -12.43 -4.61 9.40
CA GLU A 19 -13.15 -3.95 8.32
C GLU A 19 -12.40 -4.08 6.99
N PRO A 20 -13.12 -4.24 5.87
CA PRO A 20 -12.51 -4.31 4.55
C PRO A 20 -11.86 -2.99 4.17
N ILE A 21 -10.80 -3.08 3.37
CA ILE A 21 -10.15 -1.92 2.76
C ILE A 21 -10.56 -1.81 1.30
N HIS A 22 -10.83 -0.58 0.89
CA HIS A 22 -11.13 -0.23 -0.49
C HIS A 22 -10.40 1.07 -0.85
N PHE A 23 -9.57 1.03 -1.88
CA PHE A 23 -8.84 2.17 -2.40
C PHE A 23 -9.12 2.31 -3.89
N GLN A 24 -9.54 3.51 -4.29
CA GLN A 24 -9.75 3.86 -5.69
C GLN A 24 -8.72 4.91 -6.10
N MET A 25 -8.13 4.73 -7.28
CA MET A 25 -7.17 5.66 -7.86
C MET A 25 -7.49 5.88 -9.32
N GLU A 26 -7.51 7.13 -9.75
CA GLU A 26 -7.67 7.50 -11.16
C GLU A 26 -6.48 8.30 -11.66
N LYS A 27 -6.10 8.06 -12.92
CA LYS A 27 -5.02 8.76 -13.60
C LYS A 27 -5.45 9.17 -15.00
N THR A 28 -5.48 10.47 -15.24
CA THR A 28 -5.70 11.04 -16.58
C THR A 28 -4.36 11.40 -17.22
N PHE A 29 -4.19 11.07 -18.50
CA PHE A 29 -3.01 11.46 -19.28
C PHE A 29 -3.39 12.63 -20.21
N CYS A 30 -2.52 13.64 -20.36
CA CYS A 30 -2.84 14.86 -21.12
C CYS A 30 -1.65 15.29 -22.00
N CYS A 31 -1.96 15.80 -23.21
CA CYS A 31 -1.02 16.53 -24.05
C CYS A 31 -1.70 17.74 -24.72
N PHE A 32 -1.08 18.92 -24.62
CA PHE A 32 -1.36 20.23 -25.26
C PHE A 32 -2.83 20.69 -25.43
N CYS A 33 -3.70 19.94 -26.12
CA CYS A 33 -5.11 20.26 -26.36
C CYS A 33 -6.10 19.14 -26.01
N CYS A 34 -5.63 17.96 -25.59
CA CYS A 34 -6.49 16.80 -25.34
C CYS A 34 -6.09 16.06 -24.04
N ALA A 35 -7.09 15.66 -23.26
CA ALA A 35 -6.94 14.72 -22.16
C ALA A 35 -7.51 13.36 -22.56
N SER A 36 -6.82 12.27 -22.21
CA SER A 36 -7.35 10.92 -22.34
C SER A 36 -8.51 10.71 -21.36
N PRO A 37 -9.40 9.74 -21.59
CA PRO A 37 -10.19 9.19 -20.50
C PRO A 37 -9.26 8.60 -19.40
N PRO A 38 -9.74 8.48 -18.16
CA PRO A 38 -8.90 8.04 -17.04
C PRO A 38 -8.55 6.55 -17.13
N LEU A 39 -7.39 6.21 -16.57
CA LEU A 39 -7.08 4.88 -16.06
C LEU A 39 -7.58 4.81 -14.61
N SER A 40 -8.51 3.92 -14.32
CA SER A 40 -9.06 3.72 -12.97
C SER A 40 -8.58 2.39 -12.39
N VAL A 41 -8.20 2.39 -11.12
CA VAL A 41 -7.68 1.24 -10.38
C VAL A 41 -8.41 1.13 -9.05
N ASP A 42 -9.06 0.00 -8.82
CA ASP A 42 -9.76 -0.33 -7.59
C ASP A 42 -9.05 -1.47 -6.88
N VAL A 43 -8.65 -1.25 -5.63
CA VAL A 43 -7.94 -2.24 -4.81
C VAL A 43 -8.76 -2.56 -3.58
N ARG A 44 -9.01 -3.85 -3.34
CA ARG A 44 -9.84 -4.35 -2.24
C ARG A 44 -9.10 -5.43 -1.46
N ALA A 45 -9.28 -5.43 -0.14
CA ALA A 45 -8.92 -6.54 0.73
C ALA A 45 -10.00 -6.74 1.80
N PRO A 46 -10.23 -7.98 2.26
CA PRO A 46 -11.35 -8.31 3.14
C PRO A 46 -11.22 -7.74 4.55
N VAL A 47 -9.99 -7.53 5.02
CA VAL A 47 -9.68 -6.92 6.32
C VAL A 47 -8.48 -5.97 6.20
N SER A 48 -8.32 -5.09 7.18
CA SER A 48 -7.21 -4.12 7.24
C SER A 48 -6.05 -4.56 8.14
N GLY A 49 -6.27 -5.50 9.07
CA GLY A 49 -5.23 -6.04 9.95
C GLY A 49 -4.89 -7.50 9.64
N TYR A 50 -3.60 -7.79 9.55
CA TYR A 50 -3.06 -9.14 9.33
C TYR A 50 -1.91 -9.42 10.31
N CYS A 51 -1.85 -10.65 10.80
CA CYS A 51 -0.74 -11.16 11.60
C CYS A 51 0.44 -11.60 10.71
N PRO A 52 1.68 -11.57 11.24
CA PRO A 52 2.83 -12.12 10.53
C PRO A 52 2.59 -13.56 10.06
N GLY A 53 2.95 -13.85 8.81
CA GLY A 53 2.77 -15.17 8.19
C GLY A 53 1.41 -15.41 7.53
N GLN A 54 0.43 -14.52 7.72
CA GLN A 54 -0.84 -14.59 6.99
C GLN A 54 -0.68 -14.10 5.55
N VAL A 55 -1.47 -14.69 4.66
CA VAL A 55 -1.62 -14.21 3.28
C VAL A 55 -2.55 -13.00 3.28
N ILE A 56 -2.19 -11.96 2.52
CA ILE A 56 -3.02 -10.77 2.30
C ILE A 56 -3.70 -10.93 0.93
N PRO A 57 -4.97 -11.33 0.86
CA PRO A 57 -5.67 -11.44 -0.40
C PRO A 57 -6.04 -10.04 -0.92
N LEU A 58 -5.52 -9.69 -2.10
CA LEU A 58 -5.83 -8.44 -2.78
C LEU A 58 -6.65 -8.74 -4.04
N ALA A 59 -7.78 -8.06 -4.19
CA ALA A 59 -8.51 -7.99 -5.45
C ALA A 59 -8.22 -6.63 -6.10
N ILE A 60 -7.74 -6.65 -7.33
CA ILE A 60 -7.36 -5.44 -8.06
C ILE A 60 -8.11 -5.44 -9.38
N ASP A 61 -8.97 -4.45 -9.58
CA ASP A 61 -9.66 -4.21 -10.84
C ASP A 61 -9.03 -2.98 -11.50
N ILE A 62 -8.72 -3.11 -12.78
CA ILE A 62 -8.08 -2.05 -13.56
C ILE A 62 -8.93 -1.81 -14.79
N GLU A 63 -9.41 -0.58 -14.92
CA GLU A 63 -10.16 -0.13 -16.08
C GLU A 63 -9.34 0.93 -16.83
N ASN A 64 -8.71 0.50 -17.93
CA ASN A 64 -7.92 1.41 -18.76
C ASN A 64 -8.76 1.94 -19.93
N LYS A 65 -9.43 3.08 -19.72
CA LYS A 65 -10.12 3.81 -20.80
C LYS A 65 -9.19 4.80 -21.52
N SER A 66 -7.95 4.93 -21.07
CA SER A 66 -6.99 5.83 -21.66
C SER A 66 -6.46 5.29 -22.99
N ASN A 67 -5.81 6.15 -23.76
CA ASN A 67 -5.06 5.78 -24.96
C ASN A 67 -3.61 5.35 -24.64
N VAL A 68 -3.26 5.16 -23.36
CA VAL A 68 -1.92 4.76 -22.91
C VAL A 68 -1.93 3.28 -22.55
N GLN A 69 -1.01 2.51 -23.13
CA GLN A 69 -0.90 1.07 -22.85
C GLN A 69 -0.35 0.83 -21.43
N LEU A 70 -0.99 -0.08 -20.69
CA LEU A 70 -0.55 -0.50 -19.37
C LEU A 70 0.33 -1.75 -19.48
N HIS A 71 1.64 -1.59 -19.27
CA HIS A 71 2.58 -2.71 -19.44
C HIS A 71 2.74 -3.59 -18.19
N LEU A 72 2.76 -2.96 -17.01
CA LEU A 72 3.06 -3.62 -15.74
C LEU A 72 2.23 -3.02 -14.63
N VAL A 73 1.67 -3.89 -13.78
CA VAL A 73 1.12 -3.53 -12.48
C VAL A 73 2.16 -3.92 -11.44
N LYS A 74 2.55 -2.99 -10.55
CA LYS A 74 3.48 -3.27 -9.45
C LYS A 74 2.82 -2.99 -8.11
N ILE A 75 2.92 -3.94 -7.20
CA ILE A 75 2.38 -3.85 -5.84
C ILE A 75 3.55 -3.87 -4.87
N PHE A 76 3.56 -2.94 -3.93
CA PHE A 76 4.59 -2.83 -2.91
C PHE A 76 3.99 -2.89 -1.51
N LEU A 77 4.45 -3.83 -0.67
CA LEU A 77 4.21 -3.77 0.76
C LEU A 77 5.31 -2.95 1.42
N ARG A 78 4.94 -1.81 1.98
CA ARG A 78 5.88 -0.87 2.60
C ARG A 78 5.77 -0.90 4.12
N LYS A 79 6.88 -1.16 4.79
CA LYS A 79 7.03 -1.05 6.24
C LYS A 79 7.50 0.35 6.60
N VAL A 80 6.75 1.06 7.45
CA VAL A 80 7.14 2.36 7.99
C VAL A 80 7.30 2.23 9.50
N VAL A 81 8.52 2.41 10.00
CA VAL A 81 8.83 2.32 11.43
C VAL A 81 9.20 3.69 11.96
N THR A 82 8.52 4.16 13.00
CA THR A 82 8.85 5.41 13.68
C THR A 82 9.40 5.10 15.06
N TYR A 83 10.70 5.32 15.25
CA TYR A 83 11.35 5.25 16.55
C TYR A 83 11.23 6.61 17.25
N ARG A 84 10.79 6.62 18.50
CA ARG A 84 10.66 7.82 19.33
C ARG A 84 11.44 7.64 20.63
N ALA A 85 12.42 8.50 20.84
CA ALA A 85 13.05 8.70 22.15
C ALA A 85 12.43 9.93 22.80
N THR A 86 12.24 9.90 24.12
CA THR A 86 11.66 11.01 24.90
C THR A 86 12.60 11.58 25.95
N THR A 87 13.64 10.82 26.34
CA THR A 87 14.60 11.18 27.39
C THR A 87 16.02 10.83 26.93
N PRO A 88 17.06 11.66 27.22
CA PRO A 88 16.99 12.99 27.84
C PRO A 88 16.41 14.07 26.93
N THR A 89 16.31 13.80 25.63
CA THR A 89 15.71 14.69 24.63
C THR A 89 14.71 13.93 23.77
N THR A 90 13.74 14.66 23.23
CA THR A 90 12.80 14.06 22.26
C THR A 90 13.46 13.98 20.89
N ALA A 91 13.55 12.76 20.35
CA ALA A 91 14.05 12.51 19.00
C ALA A 91 13.13 11.52 18.28
N ILE A 92 12.90 11.75 17.00
CA ILE A 92 12.07 10.88 16.14
C ILE A 92 12.89 10.47 14.93
N LYS A 93 12.98 9.17 14.68
CA LYS A 93 13.58 8.59 13.48
C LYS A 93 12.54 7.76 12.73
N LYS A 94 12.30 8.09 11.47
CA LYS A 94 11.41 7.33 10.58
C LYS A 94 12.24 6.48 9.60
N SER A 95 12.00 5.18 9.57
CA SER A 95 12.50 4.24 8.56
C SER A 95 11.37 3.87 7.61
N LYS A 96 11.66 3.74 6.31
CA LYS A 96 10.69 3.33 5.31
C LYS A 96 11.34 2.28 4.41
N ASP A 97 10.85 1.06 4.48
CA ASP A 97 11.42 -0.10 3.80
C ASP A 97 10.35 -0.75 2.92
N ILE A 98 10.70 -1.16 1.71
CA ILE A 98 9.83 -2.02 0.88
C ILE A 98 10.18 -3.45 1.26
N ILE A 99 9.21 -4.18 1.80
CA ILE A 99 9.42 -5.54 2.31
C ILE A 99 8.93 -6.62 1.34
N LEU A 100 8.07 -6.25 0.39
CA LEU A 100 7.62 -7.15 -0.68
C LEU A 100 7.26 -6.32 -1.92
N THR A 101 7.62 -6.87 -3.07
CA THR A 101 7.30 -6.34 -4.39
C THR A 101 6.68 -7.48 -5.20
N MET A 102 5.49 -7.25 -5.73
CA MET A 102 4.86 -8.12 -6.73
C MET A 102 4.69 -7.33 -8.02
N GLN A 103 4.70 -8.03 -9.14
CA GLN A 103 4.47 -7.42 -10.44
C GLN A 103 3.72 -8.39 -11.35
N GLU A 104 2.78 -7.85 -12.12
CA GLU A 104 1.99 -8.59 -13.10
C GLU A 104 2.11 -7.89 -14.46
N GLY A 105 2.31 -8.68 -15.52
CA GLY A 105 2.27 -8.22 -16.91
C GLY A 105 2.77 -9.24 -17.95
N PRO A 106 2.49 -9.02 -19.25
CA PRO A 106 1.71 -7.92 -19.79
C PRO A 106 0.20 -8.16 -19.63
N VAL A 107 -0.51 -7.14 -19.15
CA VAL A 107 -1.98 -7.13 -19.16
C VAL A 107 -2.39 -6.84 -20.62
N PRO A 108 -3.08 -7.77 -21.31
CA PRO A 108 -3.39 -7.63 -22.74
C PRO A 108 -4.31 -6.45 -23.04
#